data_AF-A0A662IUD2-F1
#
_entry.id   AF-A0A662IUD2-F1
#
_cell.length_a   1.000
_cell.length_b   1.000
_cell.length_c   1.000
_cell.angle_alpha   90.00
_cell.angle_beta   90.00
_cell.angle_gamma   90.00
#
_symmetry.space_group_name_H-M   'P 1'
#
loop_
_entity.id
_entity.type
_entity.pdbx_description
1 polymer ?
#
loop_
_entity_poly.entity_id
_entity_poly.type
_entity_poly.pdbx_seq_one_letter_code
_entity_poly.pdbx_strand_id
1 'polypeptide(L)'
;TGAADKGIKEDAGTLKIYDFNAASNVMDLEAHASRHAHGCADALADNALRFSQIDKVFGAESTVTVTAGSTSTISKGVFLVSLGANTKVEYSPDGGTTWRLLIPAGEGGVVISDGSNVRLNNTGTSDEDSYLLPVQ
;
A
#
# COMPACT_ATOMS: atom_id res chain seq x y z
N THR A 1 28.37 44.79 3.50
CA THR A 1 27.85 43.58 2.82
C THR A 1 28.49 42.37 3.47
N GLY A 2 28.00 41.96 4.64
CA GLY A 2 28.51 40.79 5.35
C GLY A 2 27.95 39.55 4.66
N ALA A 3 28.78 38.86 3.89
CA ALA A 3 28.40 37.58 3.31
C ALA A 3 28.05 36.60 4.43
N ALA A 4 27.14 35.66 4.15
CA ALA A 4 26.78 34.63 5.11
C ALA A 4 28.03 33.81 5.49
N ASP A 5 28.52 33.96 6.73
CA ASP A 5 29.66 33.21 7.28
C ASP A 5 29.29 31.74 7.61
N LYS A 6 28.36 31.16 6.85
CA LYS A 6 27.96 29.75 6.97
C LYS A 6 28.46 29.00 5.74
N GLY A 7 29.09 27.85 5.95
CA GLY A 7 29.58 27.00 4.86
C GLY A 7 29.68 25.54 5.28
N ILE A 8 30.10 24.69 4.34
CA ILE A 8 30.30 23.26 4.59
C ILE A 8 31.73 23.04 5.07
N LYS A 9 31.89 22.28 6.15
CA LYS A 9 33.18 21.90 6.73
C LYS A 9 33.14 20.44 7.16
N GLU A 10 34.25 19.72 6.95
CA GLU A 10 34.47 18.42 7.58
C GLU A 10 34.90 18.63 9.05
N ASP A 11 34.22 17.96 9.97
CA ASP A 11 34.51 18.03 11.40
C ASP A 11 34.38 16.63 12.03
N ALA A 12 35.49 16.12 12.57
CA ALA A 12 35.59 14.76 13.12
C ALA A 12 35.12 13.65 12.16
N GLY A 13 35.34 13.82 10.85
CA GLY A 13 35.02 12.83 9.82
C GLY A 13 33.58 12.86 9.30
N THR A 14 32.76 13.85 9.69
CA THR A 14 31.42 14.09 9.11
C THR A 14 31.33 15.48 8.48
N LEU A 15 30.48 15.61 7.45
CA LEU A 15 30.19 16.90 6.82
C LEU A 15 29.16 17.67 7.64
N LYS A 16 29.45 18.95 7.93
CA LYS A 16 28.59 19.83 8.74
C LYS A 16 28.42 21.19 8.08
N ILE A 17 27.30 21.86 8.35
CA ILE A 17 27.16 23.30 8.17
C ILE A 17 27.78 23.98 9.38
N TYR A 18 28.82 24.76 9.14
CA TYR A 18 29.60 25.47 10.15
C TYR A 18 29.36 26.97 10.07
N ASP A 19 29.25 27.63 11.21
CA ASP A 19 29.30 29.08 11.33
C ASP A 19 30.74 29.50 11.66
N PHE A 20 31.41 30.14 10.71
CA PHE A 20 32.81 30.54 10.84
C PHE A 20 33.00 31.73 11.77
N ASN A 21 31.97 32.58 11.93
CA ASN A 21 32.03 33.73 12.82
C ASN A 21 31.85 33.29 14.28
N ALA A 22 30.86 32.43 14.54
CA ALA A 22 30.61 31.88 15.88
C ALA A 22 31.52 30.70 16.24
N ALA A 23 32.35 30.23 15.30
CA ALA A 23 33.19 29.05 15.43
C ALA A 23 32.45 27.81 15.94
N SER A 24 31.23 27.57 15.44
CA SER A 24 30.35 26.50 15.95
C SER A 24 29.61 25.72 14.85
N ASN A 25 29.23 24.48 15.18
CA ASN A 25 28.43 23.62 14.32
C ASN A 25 26.95 24.06 14.36
N VAL A 26 26.36 24.26 13.18
CA VAL A 26 24.95 24.66 13.03
C VAL A 26 24.07 23.45 12.74
N MET A 27 24.55 22.54 11.90
CA MET A 27 23.83 21.34 11.48
C MET A 27 24.82 20.26 11.04
N ASP A 28 24.59 19.02 11.46
CA ASP A 28 25.33 17.86 10.97
C ASP A 28 24.54 17.23 9.79
N LEU A 29 25.16 17.15 8.61
CA LEU A 29 24.48 16.66 7.41
C LEU A 29 24.24 15.15 7.48
N GLU A 30 25.16 14.41 8.10
CA GLU A 30 25.03 12.96 8.25
C GLU A 30 23.92 12.63 9.24
N ALA A 31 23.84 13.38 10.35
CA ALA A 31 22.74 13.25 11.30
C ALA A 31 21.37 13.63 10.69
N HIS A 32 21.35 14.56 9.73
CA HIS A 32 20.13 14.85 8.97
C HIS A 32 19.81 13.75 7.96
N ALA A 33 20.79 13.26 7.20
CA ALA A 33 20.64 12.19 6.22
C ALA A 33 20.08 10.92 6.88
N SER A 34 20.55 10.58 8.08
CA SER A 34 20.04 9.43 8.84
C SER A 34 18.56 9.54 9.23
N ARG A 35 17.97 10.73 9.19
CA ARG A 35 16.54 10.90 9.47
C ARG A 35 15.66 10.39 8.33
N HIS A 36 16.19 10.30 7.10
CA HIS A 36 15.48 9.85 5.90
C HIS A 36 15.44 8.32 5.73
N ALA A 37 16.05 7.56 6.65
CA ALA A 37 15.95 6.11 6.65
C ALA A 37 14.59 5.63 7.19
N HIS A 38 14.19 4.42 6.81
CA HIS A 38 12.94 3.82 7.26
C HIS A 38 12.93 3.63 8.79
N GLY A 39 11.85 4.07 9.44
CA GLY A 39 11.70 4.00 10.90
C GLY A 39 12.45 5.08 11.69
N CYS A 40 13.09 6.04 11.01
CA CYS A 40 13.78 7.16 11.64
C CYS A 40 12.89 8.42 11.77
N ALA A 41 13.46 9.55 12.21
CA ALA A 41 12.72 10.74 12.59
C ALA A 41 12.00 11.48 11.43
N ASP A 42 12.29 11.17 10.17
CA ASP A 42 11.59 11.67 8.97
C ASP A 42 10.94 10.52 8.18
N ALA A 43 10.70 9.39 8.84
CA ALA A 43 10.05 8.26 8.20
C ALA A 43 8.62 8.63 7.81
N LEU A 44 8.23 8.24 6.61
CA LEU A 44 6.82 8.13 6.26
C LEU A 44 6.14 7.22 7.29
N ALA A 45 4.92 7.57 7.71
CA ALA A 45 4.14 6.75 8.63
C ALA A 45 4.03 5.31 8.12
N ASP A 46 3.91 4.32 9.01
CA ASP A 46 3.89 2.89 8.64
C ASP A 46 2.79 2.53 7.62
N ASN A 47 1.74 3.34 7.53
CA ASN A 47 0.63 3.20 6.59
C ASN A 47 0.76 4.02 5.29
N ALA A 48 1.86 4.74 5.08
CA ALA A 48 2.13 5.49 3.87
C ALA A 48 2.60 4.60 2.72
N LEU A 49 2.42 5.07 1.47
CA LEU A 49 2.88 4.40 0.25
C LEU A 49 4.40 4.58 0.06
N ARG A 50 5.18 3.51 0.21
CA ARG A 50 6.64 3.46 -0.06
C ARG A 50 6.94 2.79 -1.40
N PHE A 51 8.13 3.06 -1.96
CA PHE A 51 8.53 2.52 -3.27
C PHE A 51 8.47 0.99 -3.34
N SER A 52 8.85 0.29 -2.26
CA SER A 52 8.72 -1.18 -2.18
C SER A 52 7.28 -1.70 -2.05
N GLN A 53 6.31 -0.84 -1.78
CA GLN A 53 4.88 -1.18 -1.89
C GLN A 53 4.33 -0.97 -3.31
N ILE A 54 5.10 -0.34 -4.20
CA ILE A 54 4.83 -0.24 -5.65
C ILE A 54 5.61 -1.32 -6.42
N ASP A 55 6.75 -1.79 -5.87
CA ASP A 55 7.46 -2.98 -6.35
C ASP A 55 6.60 -4.23 -6.10
N LYS A 56 5.74 -4.53 -7.07
CA LYS A 56 4.72 -5.56 -6.94
C LYS A 56 5.19 -6.91 -7.42
N VAL A 57 5.08 -7.91 -6.56
CA VAL A 57 5.22 -9.32 -6.93
C VAL A 57 3.92 -10.07 -6.69
N PHE A 58 3.70 -11.16 -7.42
CA PHE A 58 2.57 -12.04 -7.16
C PHE A 58 2.92 -13.02 -6.05
N GLY A 59 2.00 -13.19 -5.10
CA GLY A 59 2.07 -14.26 -4.12
C GLY A 59 1.55 -15.58 -4.69
N ALA A 60 1.13 -16.49 -3.81
CA ALA A 60 0.46 -17.72 -4.21
C ALA A 60 -1.02 -17.47 -4.47
N GLU A 61 -1.53 -17.93 -5.62
CA GLU A 61 -2.96 -17.89 -5.92
C GLU A 61 -3.74 -18.75 -4.92
N SER A 62 -4.94 -18.27 -4.58
CA SER A 62 -5.90 -18.96 -3.73
C SER A 62 -7.21 -19.16 -4.47
N THR A 63 -7.81 -20.33 -4.28
CA THR A 63 -9.16 -20.63 -4.76
C THR A 63 -10.17 -20.32 -3.66
N VAL A 64 -11.22 -19.59 -4.01
CA VAL A 64 -12.36 -19.29 -3.15
C VAL A 64 -13.61 -19.86 -3.78
N THR A 65 -14.12 -20.94 -3.21
CA THR A 65 -15.43 -21.49 -3.54
C THR A 65 -16.52 -20.64 -2.90
N VAL A 66 -17.44 -20.13 -3.71
CA VAL A 66 -18.62 -19.40 -3.24
C VAL A 66 -19.85 -20.24 -3.57
N THR A 67 -20.55 -20.67 -2.53
CA THR A 67 -21.79 -21.45 -2.68
C THR A 67 -22.84 -20.69 -3.49
N ALA A 68 -23.69 -21.41 -4.21
CA ALA A 68 -24.80 -20.85 -4.97
C ALA A 68 -25.61 -19.81 -4.16
N GLY A 69 -25.90 -18.66 -4.76
CA GLY A 69 -26.68 -17.58 -4.14
C GLY A 69 -26.03 -16.92 -2.92
N SER A 70 -24.75 -17.19 -2.65
CA SER A 70 -24.04 -16.72 -1.45
C SER A 70 -22.95 -15.69 -1.78
N THR A 71 -22.41 -15.08 -0.73
CA THR A 71 -21.32 -14.10 -0.83
C THR A 71 -20.13 -14.49 0.03
N SER A 72 -18.93 -14.08 -0.37
CA SER A 72 -17.70 -14.27 0.42
C SER A 72 -16.88 -12.98 0.44
N THR A 73 -16.53 -12.48 1.62
CA THR A 73 -15.73 -11.25 1.77
C THR A 73 -14.29 -11.50 1.34
N ILE A 74 -13.73 -10.59 0.55
CA ILE A 74 -12.33 -10.65 0.15
C ILE A 74 -11.47 -10.09 1.28
N SER A 75 -10.46 -10.85 1.72
CA SER A 75 -9.51 -10.43 2.76
C SER A 75 -8.81 -9.10 2.40
N LYS A 76 -8.31 -8.38 3.40
CA LYS A 76 -7.58 -7.13 3.18
C LYS A 76 -6.37 -7.34 2.28
N GLY A 77 -6.21 -6.49 1.26
CA GLY A 77 -5.08 -6.56 0.33
C GLY A 77 -5.43 -6.08 -1.07
N VAL A 78 -4.48 -6.27 -1.99
CA VAL A 78 -4.66 -6.04 -3.43
C VAL A 78 -4.56 -7.40 -4.12
N PHE A 79 -5.51 -7.70 -5.01
CA PHE A 79 -5.59 -8.99 -5.68
C PHE A 79 -5.80 -8.79 -7.18
N LEU A 80 -5.18 -9.63 -7.99
CA LEU A 80 -5.71 -9.95 -9.31
C LEU A 80 -6.75 -11.06 -9.12
N VAL A 81 -7.94 -10.86 -9.65
CA VAL A 81 -9.05 -11.80 -9.53
C VAL A 81 -9.45 -12.35 -10.89
N SER A 82 -9.80 -13.62 -10.91
CA SER A 82 -10.51 -14.28 -12.03
C SER A 82 -11.74 -14.95 -11.46
N LEU A 83 -12.92 -14.58 -11.95
CA LEU A 83 -14.17 -14.96 -11.32
C LEU A 83 -14.82 -16.18 -11.99
N GLY A 84 -15.55 -16.95 -11.19
CA GLY A 84 -16.49 -17.95 -11.70
C GLY A 84 -17.57 -17.30 -12.58
N ALA A 85 -18.17 -18.09 -13.48
CA ALA A 85 -19.04 -17.58 -14.55
C ALA A 85 -20.23 -16.73 -14.04
N ASN A 86 -20.76 -17.03 -12.86
CA ASN A 86 -21.89 -16.33 -12.23
C ASN A 86 -21.48 -15.53 -10.99
N THR A 87 -20.18 -15.46 -10.69
CA THR A 87 -19.62 -14.74 -9.56
C THR A 87 -19.12 -13.36 -9.98
N LYS A 88 -19.60 -12.31 -9.31
CA LYS A 88 -19.20 -10.90 -9.51
C LYS A 88 -18.49 -10.36 -8.27
N VAL A 89 -17.75 -9.26 -8.42
CA VAL A 89 -17.23 -8.49 -7.28
C VAL A 89 -18.13 -7.29 -7.03
N GLU A 90 -18.47 -7.08 -5.76
CA GLU A 90 -19.21 -5.92 -5.30
C GLU A 90 -18.43 -5.19 -4.20
N TYR A 91 -18.59 -3.87 -4.14
CA TYR A 91 -18.09 -3.06 -3.03
C TYR A 91 -19.22 -2.33 -2.32
N SER A 92 -19.00 -2.03 -1.06
CA SER A 92 -19.91 -1.25 -0.23
C SER A 92 -19.26 0.08 0.18
N PRO A 93 -19.90 1.23 -0.07
CA PRO A 93 -19.42 2.53 0.42
C PRO A 93 -19.88 2.85 1.85
N ASP A 94 -20.72 2.02 2.47
CA ASP A 94 -21.47 2.35 3.69
C ASP A 94 -21.47 1.23 4.75
N GLY A 95 -20.39 0.43 4.79
CA GLY A 95 -20.21 -0.59 5.82
C GLY A 95 -21.08 -1.85 5.66
N GLY A 96 -21.57 -2.11 4.45
CA GLY A 96 -22.26 -3.34 4.06
C GLY A 96 -23.76 -3.17 3.82
N THR A 97 -24.27 -1.93 3.85
CA THR A 97 -25.69 -1.64 3.72
C THR A 97 -26.12 -1.63 2.25
N THR A 98 -25.33 -0.97 1.39
CA THR A 98 -25.54 -0.95 -0.07
C THR A 98 -24.34 -1.55 -0.78
N TRP A 99 -24.61 -2.32 -1.83
CA TRP A 99 -23.58 -3.00 -2.62
C TRP A 99 -23.67 -2.55 -4.07
N ARG A 100 -22.53 -2.16 -4.63
CA ARG A 100 -22.38 -1.70 -6.02
C ARG A 100 -21.50 -2.68 -6.78
N LEU A 101 -21.85 -2.93 -8.04
CA LEU A 101 -21.04 -3.76 -8.92
C LEU A 101 -19.66 -3.10 -9.14
N LEU A 102 -18.59 -3.87 -8.91
CA LEU A 102 -17.21 -3.46 -9.20
C LEU A 102 -16.68 -4.17 -10.44
N ILE A 103 -16.81 -5.50 -10.48
CA ILE A 103 -16.39 -6.35 -11.60
C ILE A 103 -17.59 -7.23 -11.99
N PRO A 104 -18.02 -7.26 -13.28
CA PRO A 104 -19.09 -8.12 -13.76
C PRO A 104 -18.83 -9.61 -13.54
N ALA A 105 -19.88 -10.42 -13.67
CA ALA A 105 -19.77 -11.87 -13.48
C ALA A 105 -18.90 -12.54 -14.54
N GLY A 106 -18.07 -13.51 -14.15
CA GLY A 106 -17.19 -14.26 -15.05
C GLY A 106 -15.97 -13.50 -15.59
N GLU A 107 -15.78 -12.25 -15.17
CA GLU A 107 -14.66 -11.40 -15.60
C GLU A 107 -13.46 -11.50 -14.66
N GLY A 108 -12.41 -10.72 -14.93
CA GLY A 108 -11.25 -10.57 -14.06
C GLY A 108 -10.72 -9.14 -13.99
N GLY A 109 -9.89 -8.85 -12.99
CA GLY A 109 -9.34 -7.51 -12.81
C GLY A 109 -8.56 -7.33 -11.51
N VAL A 110 -8.21 -6.07 -11.20
CA VAL A 110 -7.57 -5.70 -9.93
C VAL A 110 -8.64 -5.32 -8.91
N VAL A 111 -8.55 -5.89 -7.72
CA VAL A 111 -9.41 -5.56 -6.58
C VAL A 111 -8.55 -5.10 -5.41
N ILE A 112 -8.97 -4.03 -4.75
CA ILE A 112 -8.39 -3.55 -3.51
C ILE A 112 -9.46 -3.70 -2.42
N SER A 113 -9.18 -4.53 -1.42
CA SER A 113 -10.08 -4.78 -0.30
C SER A 113 -9.50 -4.30 1.01
N ASP A 114 -10.35 -3.76 1.87
CA ASP A 114 -10.06 -3.45 3.26
C ASP A 114 -10.33 -4.65 4.20
N GLY A 115 -10.85 -5.76 3.67
CA GLY A 115 -11.21 -6.95 4.42
C GLY A 115 -12.66 -6.99 4.88
N SER A 116 -13.51 -6.02 4.51
CA SER A 116 -14.91 -5.97 4.97
C SER A 116 -15.89 -5.43 3.94
N ASN A 117 -15.47 -4.50 3.09
CA ASN A 117 -16.34 -3.77 2.17
C ASN A 117 -16.24 -4.22 0.72
N VAL A 118 -15.56 -5.34 0.46
CA VAL A 118 -15.47 -5.94 -0.88
C VAL A 118 -15.73 -7.43 -0.79
N ARG A 119 -16.61 -7.94 -1.65
CA ARG A 119 -17.02 -9.34 -1.62
C ARG A 119 -17.19 -9.92 -3.01
N LEU A 120 -17.05 -11.23 -3.09
CA LEU A 120 -17.58 -12.07 -4.15
C LEU A 120 -19.07 -12.31 -3.91
N ASN A 121 -19.86 -12.33 -4.97
CA ASN A 121 -21.28 -12.64 -4.92
C ASN A 121 -21.62 -13.60 -6.07
N ASN A 122 -21.86 -14.87 -5.75
CA ASN A 122 -22.28 -15.88 -6.69
C ASN A 122 -23.80 -15.84 -6.83
N THR A 123 -24.26 -15.38 -8.01
CA THR A 123 -25.70 -15.29 -8.33
C THR A 123 -26.23 -16.50 -9.08
N GLY A 124 -25.37 -17.50 -9.34
CA GLY A 124 -25.72 -18.74 -9.99
C GLY A 124 -26.42 -19.74 -9.06
N THR A 125 -26.79 -20.87 -9.65
CA THR A 125 -27.48 -21.98 -8.97
C THR A 125 -26.55 -23.12 -8.56
N SER A 126 -25.24 -22.95 -8.74
CA SER A 126 -24.22 -23.94 -8.39
C SER A 126 -23.05 -23.26 -7.72
N ASP A 127 -22.31 -24.02 -6.92
CA ASP A 127 -21.09 -23.56 -6.30
C ASP A 127 -20.05 -23.26 -7.39
N GLU A 128 -19.37 -22.14 -7.25
CA GLU A 128 -18.37 -21.68 -8.21
C GLU A 128 -17.09 -21.27 -7.52
N ASP A 129 -15.97 -21.55 -8.18
CA ASP A 129 -14.67 -21.12 -7.74
C ASP A 129 -14.29 -19.79 -8.39
N SER A 130 -13.69 -18.90 -7.60
CA SER A 130 -12.97 -17.73 -8.07
C SER A 130 -11.53 -17.78 -7.57
N TYR A 131 -10.61 -17.18 -8.31
CA TYR A 131 -9.18 -17.23 -8.04
C TYR A 131 -8.69 -15.85 -7.66
N LEU A 132 -7.97 -15.77 -6.54
CA LEU A 132 -7.43 -14.55 -5.97
C LEU A 132 -5.92 -14.68 -5.88
N LEU A 133 -5.21 -13.92 -6.71
CA LEU A 133 -3.76 -13.82 -6.71
C LEU A 133 -3.34 -12.54 -5.96
N PRO A 134 -2.82 -12.64 -4.73
CA PRO A 134 -2.40 -11.47 -3.97
C PRO A 134 -1.22 -10.77 -4.63
N VAL A 135 -1.26 -9.45 -4.65
CA VAL A 135 -0.18 -8.57 -5.09
C VAL A 135 0.52 -8.04 -3.84
N GLN A 136 1.79 -8.40 -3.67
CA GLN A 136 2.63 -8.05 -2.53
C GLN A 136 3.48 -6.83 -2.89
#